data_AF-A0A226D1B4-F1
#
_entry.id   AF-A0A226D1B4-F1
#
_cell.length_a   1.000
_cell.length_b   1.000
_cell.length_c   1.000
_cell.angle_alpha   90.00
_cell.angle_beta   90.00
_cell.angle_gamma   90.00
#
_symmetry.space_group_name_H-M   'P 1'
#
loop_
_entity.id
_entity.type
_entity.pdbx_description
1 polymer ?
#
loop_
_entity_poly.entity_id
_entity_poly.type
_entity_poly.pdbx_seq_one_letter_code
_entity_poly.pdbx_strand_id
1 'polypeptide(L)'
;MEKLVQSADQSDKTFTVVEFHLDNGVSVVPGSWISEKVGKKFCPFPDPIPKDFESIQSNLNSVPGQDWITYEVTCVRVHDNYKRAQGKAKKHIRNQQVDSTDAELGRGKRFRKNEEVLVTPAVSEPPPSLLHQINSGSSRQVNGPAKIPNDQQLQTLQIPYIRVEADQQLSELFSEFRNFQEESLRNQAFLLERVQNLENLLLNSLQNRGANSRWAGWKWPIKTTADVDAVELWLLDPRNYQEEVLILSKVGGNSGGTKCVYDTLDWMICHQLALTLRYTSKSGKTAVGDKLFVKLTRESVRLSNPGLTDRQINRFIASWFRQSSQRDKSRNENKTCHPTQNTATASGEGGHRGTQENSNSTNSTYDNDSGRDE
;
A
#
# COMPACT_ATOMS: atom_id res chain seq x y z
N MET A 1 -10.89 -51.76 14.52
CA MET A 1 -11.99 -50.80 14.70
C MET A 1 -11.59 -49.84 15.81
N GLU A 2 -10.78 -48.83 15.50
CA GLU A 2 -10.42 -47.80 16.46
C GLU A 2 -11.40 -46.64 16.35
N LYS A 3 -12.20 -46.46 17.40
CA LYS A 3 -13.00 -45.27 17.64
C LYS A 3 -12.05 -44.12 17.95
N LEU A 4 -11.92 -43.14 17.05
CA LEU A 4 -11.31 -41.87 17.39
C LEU A 4 -12.40 -40.88 17.80
N VAL A 5 -12.28 -40.47 19.05
CA VAL A 5 -13.14 -39.61 19.84
C VAL A 5 -13.39 -38.28 19.11
N GLN A 6 -14.65 -38.04 18.73
CA GLN A 6 -15.13 -36.69 18.42
C GLN A 6 -15.24 -35.93 19.73
N SER A 7 -14.21 -35.18 20.09
CA SER A 7 -14.38 -34.05 21.01
C SER A 7 -15.12 -32.96 20.23
N ALA A 8 -16.45 -33.01 20.30
CA ALA A 8 -17.31 -31.88 20.00
C ALA A 8 -17.05 -30.80 21.06
N ASP A 9 -15.96 -30.06 20.90
CA ASP A 9 -15.73 -28.86 21.68
C ASP A 9 -16.73 -27.81 21.22
N GLN A 10 -17.34 -27.16 22.20
CA GLN A 10 -18.55 -26.38 22.08
C GLN A 10 -18.26 -25.13 21.26
N SER A 11 -18.42 -25.23 19.94
CA SER A 11 -18.02 -24.16 19.02
C SER A 11 -18.90 -22.94 19.23
N ASP A 12 -18.31 -21.89 19.81
CA ASP A 12 -18.88 -20.55 19.77
C ASP A 12 -19.33 -20.26 18.34
N LYS A 13 -20.63 -19.96 18.19
CA LYS A 13 -21.30 -19.63 16.92
C LYS A 13 -20.65 -18.39 16.32
N THR A 14 -19.56 -18.61 15.59
CA THR A 14 -18.67 -17.57 15.09
C THR A 14 -18.32 -17.80 13.64
N PHE A 15 -17.95 -16.71 12.97
CA PHE A 15 -17.37 -16.67 11.65
C PHE A 15 -15.89 -16.39 11.76
N THR A 16 -15.09 -17.18 11.06
CA THR A 16 -13.64 -17.06 11.06
C THR A 16 -13.17 -16.57 9.70
N VAL A 17 -12.30 -15.56 9.73
CA VAL A 17 -11.53 -15.14 8.56
C VAL A 17 -10.37 -16.11 8.42
N VAL A 18 -10.36 -16.85 7.31
CA VAL A 18 -9.34 -17.84 6.97
C VAL A 18 -8.52 -17.35 5.79
N GLU A 19 -7.23 -17.67 5.81
CA GLU A 19 -6.29 -17.48 4.71
C GLU A 19 -5.84 -18.86 4.22
N PHE A 20 -5.99 -19.12 2.92
CA PHE A 20 -5.63 -20.39 2.28
C PHE A 20 -4.15 -20.40 1.93
N HIS A 21 -3.41 -21.44 2.32
CA HIS A 21 -2.00 -21.56 1.96
C HIS A 21 -1.76 -21.86 0.47
N LEU A 22 -2.80 -22.28 -0.26
CA LEU A 22 -2.69 -22.60 -1.68
C LEU A 22 -2.34 -21.37 -2.52
N ASP A 23 -3.04 -20.26 -2.29
CA ASP A 23 -2.99 -19.06 -3.12
C ASP A 23 -2.97 -17.75 -2.30
N ASN A 24 -2.85 -17.84 -0.98
CA ASN A 24 -3.05 -16.73 -0.03
C ASN A 24 -4.43 -16.07 -0.16
N GLY A 25 -5.42 -16.81 -0.69
CA GLY A 25 -6.80 -16.36 -0.77
C GLY A 25 -7.39 -16.17 0.62
N VAL A 26 -8.18 -15.11 0.82
CA VAL A 26 -8.81 -14.83 2.12
C VAL A 26 -10.32 -14.95 1.98
N SER A 27 -10.95 -15.75 2.85
CA SER A 27 -12.39 -15.94 2.87
C SER A 27 -12.94 -15.95 4.30
N VAL A 28 -14.27 -15.89 4.42
CA VAL A 28 -14.99 -15.97 5.69
C VAL A 28 -15.82 -17.23 5.71
N VAL A 29 -15.58 -18.09 6.70
CA VAL A 29 -16.30 -19.36 6.86
C VAL A 29 -16.90 -19.47 8.26
N PRO A 30 -17.97 -20.24 8.45
CA PRO A 30 -18.39 -20.66 9.77
C PRO A 30 -17.24 -21.34 10.52
N GLY A 31 -17.07 -21.03 11.81
CA GLY A 31 -16.04 -21.66 12.65
C GLY A 31 -16.18 -23.18 12.72
N SER A 32 -17.40 -23.69 12.56
CA SER A 32 -17.72 -25.11 12.49
C SER A 32 -17.11 -25.84 11.29
N TRP A 33 -16.64 -25.11 10.26
CA TRP A 33 -15.98 -25.70 9.09
C TRP A 33 -14.49 -25.94 9.31
N ILE A 34 -13.92 -25.41 10.40
CA ILE A 34 -12.49 -25.48 10.65
C ILE A 34 -12.22 -26.70 11.53
N SER A 35 -11.36 -27.59 11.03
CA SER A 35 -10.85 -28.72 11.80
C SER A 35 -9.36 -28.55 12.08
N GLU A 36 -8.91 -28.99 13.24
CA GLU A 36 -7.50 -28.97 13.61
C GLU A 36 -6.96 -30.40 13.66
N LYS A 37 -5.89 -30.67 12.92
CA LYS A 37 -5.21 -31.97 12.90
C LYS A 37 -3.71 -31.74 12.96
N VAL A 38 -3.04 -32.33 13.96
CA VAL A 38 -1.57 -32.28 14.10
C VAL A 38 -1.05 -30.82 14.13
N GLY A 39 -1.75 -29.94 14.85
CA GLY A 39 -1.38 -28.51 14.99
C GLY A 39 -1.61 -27.65 13.73
N LYS A 40 -2.17 -28.23 12.67
CA LYS A 40 -2.56 -27.53 11.44
C LYS A 40 -4.07 -27.40 11.34
N LYS A 41 -4.54 -26.29 10.78
CA LYS A 41 -5.97 -26.03 10.60
C LYS A 41 -6.36 -26.25 9.16
N PHE A 42 -7.54 -26.85 8.97
CA PHE A 42 -8.05 -27.28 7.69
C PHE A 42 -9.49 -26.80 7.50
N CYS A 43 -9.82 -26.32 6.32
CA CYS A 43 -11.13 -25.83 5.95
C CYS A 43 -11.59 -26.46 4.63
N PRO A 44 -12.73 -27.17 4.60
CA PRO A 44 -13.40 -27.54 3.37
C PRO A 44 -13.87 -26.29 2.62
N PHE A 45 -13.65 -26.25 1.30
CA PHE A 45 -14.07 -25.16 0.45
C PHE A 45 -14.45 -25.68 -0.94
N PRO A 46 -15.53 -25.18 -1.57
CA PRO A 46 -15.95 -25.69 -2.86
C PRO A 46 -15.06 -25.20 -4.00
N ASP A 47 -14.83 -26.08 -4.97
CA ASP A 47 -14.28 -25.75 -6.27
C ASP A 47 -15.03 -26.60 -7.34
N PRO A 48 -15.85 -26.00 -8.23
CA PRO A 48 -16.13 -24.57 -8.39
C PRO A 48 -17.09 -23.99 -7.33
N ILE A 49 -17.07 -22.66 -7.15
CA ILE A 49 -17.91 -21.95 -6.17
C ILE A 49 -19.41 -21.98 -6.60
N PRO A 50 -20.34 -22.50 -5.77
CA PRO A 50 -21.78 -22.49 -6.05
C PRO A 50 -22.39 -21.09 -6.09
N LYS A 51 -23.50 -20.91 -6.82
CA LYS A 51 -24.18 -19.60 -6.95
C LYS A 51 -24.75 -19.07 -5.63
N ASP A 52 -25.09 -19.96 -4.70
CA ASP A 52 -25.67 -19.68 -3.40
C ASP A 52 -24.63 -19.68 -2.26
N PHE A 53 -23.34 -19.72 -2.60
CA PHE A 53 -22.26 -19.89 -1.63
C PHE A 53 -22.23 -18.81 -0.52
N GLU A 54 -22.53 -17.54 -0.82
CA GLU A 54 -22.62 -16.50 0.21
C GLU A 54 -23.74 -16.77 1.23
N SER A 55 -24.86 -17.34 0.78
CA SER A 55 -25.95 -17.75 1.67
C SER A 55 -25.52 -18.91 2.57
N ILE A 56 -24.73 -19.84 2.04
CA ILE A 56 -24.17 -20.97 2.79
C ILE A 56 -23.16 -20.45 3.83
N GLN A 57 -22.19 -19.63 3.43
CA GLN A 57 -21.15 -19.08 4.31
C GLN A 57 -21.71 -18.17 5.42
N SER A 58 -22.81 -17.45 5.16
CA SER A 58 -23.43 -16.56 6.13
C SER A 58 -24.32 -17.28 7.15
N ASN A 59 -24.56 -18.58 6.97
CA ASN A 59 -25.31 -19.42 7.91
C ASN A 59 -24.35 -20.22 8.82
N LEU A 60 -24.39 -19.95 10.13
CA LEU A 60 -23.56 -20.62 11.14
C LEU A 60 -23.82 -22.13 11.27
N ASN A 61 -25.02 -22.58 10.93
CA ASN A 61 -25.42 -23.98 10.99
C ASN A 61 -25.23 -24.69 9.65
N SER A 62 -24.65 -24.01 8.65
CA SER A 62 -24.33 -24.67 7.39
C SER A 62 -23.25 -25.72 7.61
N VAL A 63 -23.37 -26.81 6.86
CA VAL A 63 -22.39 -27.89 6.84
C VAL A 63 -21.67 -27.82 5.49
N PRO A 64 -20.35 -28.06 5.46
CA PRO A 64 -19.64 -28.19 4.19
C PRO A 64 -20.25 -29.26 3.29
N GLY A 65 -20.20 -29.04 1.98
CA GLY A 65 -20.56 -30.07 1.02
C GLY A 65 -19.66 -31.30 1.16
N GLN A 66 -20.24 -32.48 0.95
CA GLN A 66 -19.54 -33.76 1.15
C GLN A 66 -18.38 -33.96 0.15
N ASP A 67 -18.45 -33.28 -1.00
CA ASP A 67 -17.46 -33.34 -2.08
C ASP A 67 -16.48 -32.15 -2.08
N TRP A 68 -16.48 -31.32 -1.02
CA TRP A 68 -15.60 -30.14 -0.98
C TRP A 68 -14.15 -30.51 -0.67
N ILE A 69 -13.24 -29.83 -1.36
CA ILE A 69 -11.80 -30.01 -1.17
C ILE A 69 -11.40 -29.36 0.16
N THR A 70 -10.60 -30.06 0.96
CA THR A 70 -10.11 -29.56 2.25
C THR A 70 -8.75 -28.92 2.07
N TYR A 71 -8.66 -27.62 2.37
CA TYR A 71 -7.44 -26.84 2.25
C TYR A 71 -6.82 -26.57 3.62
N GLU A 72 -5.49 -26.50 3.68
CA GLU A 72 -4.79 -26.01 4.86
C GLU A 72 -4.95 -24.49 4.97
N VAL A 73 -5.33 -23.99 6.15
CA VAL A 73 -5.65 -22.58 6.37
C VAL A 73 -5.01 -22.01 7.62
N THR A 74 -4.81 -20.69 7.63
CA THR A 74 -4.48 -19.91 8.83
C THR A 74 -5.72 -19.15 9.29
N CYS A 75 -6.08 -19.30 10.57
CA CYS A 75 -7.18 -18.53 11.18
C CYS A 75 -6.69 -17.14 11.56
N VAL A 76 -7.06 -16.13 10.76
CA VAL A 76 -6.61 -14.76 10.97
C VAL A 76 -7.34 -14.11 12.14
N ARG A 77 -8.70 -14.20 12.15
CA ARG A 77 -9.55 -13.63 13.21
C ARG A 77 -10.89 -14.34 13.31
N VAL A 78 -11.48 -14.31 14.49
CA VAL A 78 -12.82 -14.85 14.80
C VAL A 78 -13.78 -13.70 15.12
N HIS A 79 -15.02 -13.82 14.66
CA HIS A 79 -16.07 -12.80 14.79
C HIS A 79 -17.44 -13.43 15.04
N ASP A 80 -18.32 -12.71 15.72
CA ASP A 80 -19.70 -13.06 16.01
C ASP A 80 -20.67 -12.78 14.84
N ASN A 81 -20.25 -11.95 13.87
CA ASN A 81 -21.10 -11.46 12.81
C ASN A 81 -20.43 -11.59 11.43
N TYR A 82 -21.12 -12.23 10.49
CA TYR A 82 -20.62 -12.48 9.13
C TYR A 82 -20.22 -11.20 8.40
N LYS A 83 -21.06 -10.15 8.42
CA LYS A 83 -20.76 -8.88 7.74
C LYS A 83 -19.53 -8.20 8.34
N ARG A 84 -19.35 -8.31 9.66
CA ARG A 84 -18.17 -7.79 10.35
C ARG A 84 -16.91 -8.57 9.96
N ALA A 85 -16.99 -9.90 9.90
CA ALA A 85 -15.92 -10.77 9.44
C ALA A 85 -15.54 -10.47 7.99
N GLN A 86 -16.53 -10.30 7.10
CA GLN A 86 -16.31 -9.98 5.68
C GLN A 86 -15.64 -8.61 5.51
N GLY A 87 -16.02 -7.61 6.31
CA GLY A 87 -15.34 -6.31 6.35
C GLY A 87 -13.88 -6.42 6.80
N LYS A 88 -13.57 -7.34 7.71
CA LYS A 88 -12.21 -7.61 8.18
C LYS A 88 -11.38 -8.40 7.17
N ALA A 89 -11.96 -9.39 6.50
CA ALA A 89 -11.34 -10.09 5.38
C ALA A 89 -10.92 -9.12 4.27
N LYS A 90 -11.84 -8.24 3.82
CA LYS A 90 -11.54 -7.19 2.83
C LYS A 90 -10.41 -6.25 3.27
N LYS A 91 -10.36 -5.90 4.56
CA LYS A 91 -9.26 -5.10 5.12
C LYS A 91 -7.95 -5.89 5.17
N HIS A 92 -8.00 -7.18 5.48
CA HIS A 92 -6.82 -8.04 5.55
C HIS A 92 -6.15 -8.17 4.18
N ILE A 93 -6.94 -8.45 3.12
CA ILE A 93 -6.48 -8.47 1.73
C ILE A 93 -5.81 -7.14 1.36
N ARG A 94 -6.46 -6.00 1.68
CA ARG A 94 -5.90 -4.68 1.40
C ARG A 94 -4.58 -4.43 2.11
N ASN A 95 -4.44 -4.88 3.36
CA ASN A 95 -3.22 -4.66 4.14
C ASN A 95 -2.07 -5.55 3.63
N GLN A 96 -2.33 -6.80 3.25
CA GLN A 96 -1.32 -7.67 2.63
C GLN A 96 -0.79 -7.12 1.30
N GLN A 97 -1.66 -6.49 0.50
CA GLN A 97 -1.22 -5.81 -0.74
C GLN A 97 -0.30 -4.61 -0.48
N VAL A 98 -0.35 -4.01 0.70
CA VAL A 98 0.53 -2.89 1.08
C VAL A 98 1.89 -3.39 1.56
N ASP A 99 1.95 -4.55 2.22
CA ASP A 99 3.22 -5.11 2.75
C ASP A 99 4.19 -5.61 1.64
N SER A 100 3.72 -5.85 0.41
CA SER A 100 4.61 -6.08 -0.76
C SER A 100 5.18 -4.79 -1.37
N THR A 101 4.76 -3.61 -0.89
CA THR A 101 5.16 -2.32 -1.46
C THR A 101 5.37 -1.27 -0.37
N ASP A 102 6.18 -1.56 0.66
CA ASP A 102 7.01 -0.56 1.36
C ASP A 102 7.78 -1.27 2.49
N ALA A 103 9.11 -1.25 2.42
CA ALA A 103 9.95 -1.63 3.55
C ALA A 103 10.11 -0.42 4.48
N GLU A 104 10.08 -0.71 5.78
CA GLU A 104 10.39 0.19 6.89
C GLU A 104 9.34 1.26 7.22
N LEU A 105 8.70 1.10 8.39
CA LEU A 105 8.96 1.95 9.56
C LEU A 105 8.08 1.46 10.72
N GLY A 106 8.74 0.95 11.75
CA GLY A 106 8.11 0.26 12.87
C GLY A 106 7.18 1.13 13.72
N ARG A 107 6.20 0.48 14.37
CA ARG A 107 5.54 1.00 15.56
C ARG A 107 5.38 -0.08 16.62
N GLY A 108 6.07 0.14 17.73
CA GLY A 108 6.09 -0.71 18.91
C GLY A 108 4.71 -0.95 19.49
N LYS A 109 4.40 -2.23 19.72
CA LYS A 109 3.38 -2.66 20.67
C LYS A 109 4.00 -2.71 22.06
N ARG A 110 3.48 -1.91 23.00
CA ARG A 110 3.56 -2.26 24.42
C ARG A 110 2.69 -3.50 24.65
N PHE A 111 3.31 -4.66 24.73
CA PHE A 111 2.77 -5.82 25.44
C PHE A 111 3.67 -6.08 26.64
N ARG A 112 3.09 -5.99 27.84
CA ARG A 112 3.64 -6.67 29.01
C ARG A 112 3.34 -8.16 28.84
N LYS A 113 4.37 -9.02 28.79
CA LYS A 113 4.31 -10.38 29.33
C LYS A 113 5.72 -10.93 29.52
N ASN A 114 5.92 -11.55 30.68
CA ASN A 114 7.09 -12.35 31.06
C ASN A 114 7.37 -13.47 30.05
N GLU A 115 8.67 -13.78 29.88
CA GLU A 115 9.31 -15.12 29.73
C GLU A 115 8.80 -16.04 28.59
N GLU A 116 9.60 -16.68 27.74
CA GLU A 116 10.99 -17.16 27.85
C GLU A 116 11.56 -17.37 26.43
N VAL A 117 12.89 -17.30 26.31
CA VAL A 117 13.70 -17.36 25.09
C VAL A 117 14.03 -18.81 24.73
N LEU A 118 13.99 -19.17 23.43
CA LEU A 118 14.90 -20.19 22.91
C LEU A 118 15.48 -19.76 21.55
N VAL A 119 16.81 -19.77 21.54
CA VAL A 119 17.76 -19.39 20.49
C VAL A 119 17.89 -20.49 19.43
N THR A 120 18.20 -20.13 18.18
CA THR A 120 19.15 -20.83 17.27
C THR A 120 19.33 -20.06 15.94
N PRO A 121 20.40 -20.30 15.15
CA PRO A 121 21.30 -19.24 14.71
C PRO A 121 21.33 -19.01 13.19
N ALA A 122 22.14 -18.01 12.84
CA ALA A 122 22.44 -17.46 11.53
C ALA A 122 23.14 -18.41 10.55
N VAL A 123 23.12 -17.98 9.27
CA VAL A 123 24.23 -17.93 8.28
C VAL A 123 23.75 -18.40 6.90
N SER A 124 23.71 -17.49 5.91
CA SER A 124 24.70 -17.46 4.82
C SER A 124 24.40 -16.33 3.82
N GLU A 125 25.40 -15.49 3.62
CA GLU A 125 25.51 -14.50 2.54
C GLU A 125 25.77 -15.17 1.17
N PRO A 126 25.48 -14.46 0.06
CA PRO A 126 25.73 -14.95 -1.31
C PRO A 126 27.19 -14.70 -1.75
N PRO A 127 27.79 -15.59 -2.56
CA PRO A 127 29.16 -15.40 -3.04
C PRO A 127 29.26 -14.36 -4.18
N PRO A 128 30.42 -13.69 -4.30
CA PRO A 128 30.66 -12.62 -5.26
C PRO A 128 31.02 -13.11 -6.68
N SER A 129 30.68 -12.26 -7.64
CA SER A 129 31.03 -12.32 -9.06
C SER A 129 32.53 -12.42 -9.33
N LEU A 130 32.95 -13.35 -10.19
CA LEU A 130 34.30 -13.39 -10.76
C LEU A 130 34.30 -12.85 -12.21
N LEU A 131 34.80 -11.62 -12.36
CA LEU A 131 35.31 -11.07 -13.61
C LEU A 131 36.82 -10.79 -13.45
N HIS A 132 37.56 -10.99 -14.55
CA HIS A 132 39.03 -10.99 -14.77
C HIS A 132 39.57 -12.42 -14.91
N GLN A 133 40.40 -12.79 -15.89
CA GLN A 133 41.26 -12.03 -16.79
C GLN A 133 41.72 -13.03 -17.88
N ILE A 134 41.53 -12.75 -19.16
CA ILE A 134 42.27 -13.47 -20.21
C ILE A 134 42.90 -12.41 -21.09
N ASN A 135 44.20 -12.20 -20.92
CA ASN A 135 45.01 -11.60 -21.96
C ASN A 135 46.46 -12.05 -21.85
N SER A 136 47.02 -12.36 -23.02
CA SER A 136 48.45 -12.36 -23.38
C SER A 136 49.21 -13.70 -23.36
N GLY A 137 49.46 -14.19 -24.57
CA GLY A 137 50.53 -15.13 -24.94
C GLY A 137 50.67 -15.13 -26.48
N SER A 138 51.08 -14.01 -27.07
CA SER A 138 52.44 -13.78 -27.60
C SER A 138 52.79 -14.68 -28.79
N SER A 139 52.52 -14.15 -29.98
CA SER A 139 52.97 -14.63 -31.28
C SER A 139 54.44 -14.23 -31.49
N ARG A 140 55.33 -15.22 -31.64
CA ARG A 140 56.69 -15.01 -32.16
C ARG A 140 56.80 -15.65 -33.53
N GLN A 141 56.96 -14.80 -34.55
CA GLN A 141 57.48 -15.18 -35.86
C GLN A 141 58.94 -15.63 -35.75
N VAL A 142 59.30 -16.67 -36.49
CA VAL A 142 60.68 -16.96 -36.88
C VAL A 142 60.68 -17.30 -38.38
N ASN A 143 61.41 -16.51 -39.16
CA ASN A 143 61.63 -16.69 -40.60
C ASN A 143 62.92 -17.51 -40.86
N GLY A 144 62.76 -18.71 -41.44
CA GLY A 144 63.63 -19.48 -42.36
C GLY A 144 65.14 -19.69 -42.09
N PRO A 145 65.86 -20.51 -42.91
CA PRO A 145 65.40 -21.44 -43.95
C PRO A 145 65.94 -22.88 -43.78
N ALA A 146 65.51 -23.75 -44.69
CA ALA A 146 66.23 -24.91 -45.24
C ALA A 146 65.83 -26.33 -44.82
N LYS A 147 65.72 -27.14 -45.89
CA LYS A 147 65.75 -28.60 -46.04
C LYS A 147 64.47 -29.35 -45.70
N ILE A 148 63.74 -29.66 -46.77
CA ILE A 148 62.84 -30.79 -46.91
C ILE A 148 63.68 -32.08 -46.82
N PRO A 149 63.42 -32.99 -45.86
CA PRO A 149 63.87 -34.37 -45.95
C PRO A 149 62.68 -35.26 -46.35
N ASN A 150 62.77 -35.81 -47.56
CA ASN A 150 62.17 -37.05 -48.07
C ASN A 150 60.81 -37.56 -47.54
N ASP A 151 59.88 -37.68 -48.50
CA ASP A 151 58.52 -38.26 -48.45
C ASP A 151 58.41 -39.77 -48.11
N GLN A 152 59.22 -40.36 -47.23
CA GLN A 152 59.17 -41.82 -47.00
C GLN A 152 59.21 -42.32 -45.54
N GLN A 153 58.82 -41.53 -44.54
CA GLN A 153 58.62 -42.06 -43.17
C GLN A 153 57.38 -41.54 -42.43
N LEU A 154 56.22 -41.60 -43.08
CA LEU A 154 54.92 -41.62 -42.38
C LEU A 154 54.22 -42.97 -42.61
N GLN A 155 54.88 -44.05 -42.20
CA GLN A 155 54.20 -45.31 -41.96
C GLN A 155 54.01 -45.49 -40.46
N THR A 156 52.74 -45.64 -40.07
CA THR A 156 52.26 -46.14 -38.78
C THR A 156 52.49 -45.26 -37.55
N LEU A 157 51.70 -44.19 -37.44
CA LEU A 157 51.10 -43.84 -36.15
C LEU A 157 49.59 -44.02 -36.31
N GLN A 158 49.07 -45.18 -35.89
CA GLN A 158 47.65 -45.32 -35.56
C GLN A 158 47.40 -44.41 -34.36
N ILE A 159 47.05 -43.15 -34.63
CA ILE A 159 46.47 -42.29 -33.61
C ILE A 159 45.07 -42.85 -33.35
N PRO A 160 44.74 -43.32 -32.14
CA PRO A 160 43.38 -43.70 -31.81
C PRO A 160 42.53 -42.45 -31.97
N TYR A 161 41.67 -42.43 -32.99
CA TYR A 161 40.69 -41.37 -33.10
C TYR A 161 39.73 -41.54 -31.91
N ILE A 162 39.73 -40.57 -31.00
CA ILE A 162 38.70 -40.48 -29.98
C ILE A 162 37.46 -39.97 -30.71
N ARG A 163 36.46 -40.84 -30.91
CA ARG A 163 35.14 -40.41 -31.34
C ARG A 163 34.53 -39.67 -30.15
N VAL A 164 34.60 -38.34 -30.17
CA VAL A 164 33.81 -37.51 -29.26
C VAL A 164 32.37 -37.70 -29.70
N GLU A 165 31.62 -38.57 -29.01
CA GLU A 165 30.17 -38.59 -29.15
C GLU A 165 29.64 -37.21 -28.78
N ALA A 166 28.82 -36.64 -29.66
CA ALA A 166 28.15 -35.39 -29.36
C ALA A 166 27.27 -35.63 -28.13
N ASP A 167 27.66 -35.04 -27.00
CA ASP A 167 26.87 -35.11 -25.77
C ASP A 167 25.52 -34.45 -26.03
N GLN A 168 24.50 -35.29 -26.14
CA GLN A 168 23.16 -34.88 -26.53
C GLN A 168 22.60 -33.87 -25.52
N GLN A 169 22.93 -34.01 -24.23
CA GLN A 169 22.51 -33.08 -23.19
C GLN A 169 23.13 -31.70 -23.36
N LEU A 170 24.40 -31.65 -23.76
CA LEU A 170 25.10 -30.40 -24.04
C LEU A 170 24.48 -29.69 -25.25
N SER A 171 24.10 -30.44 -26.29
CA SER A 171 23.45 -29.89 -27.47
C SER A 171 22.05 -29.33 -27.17
N GLU A 172 21.29 -30.03 -26.33
CA GLU A 172 19.97 -29.60 -25.85
C GLU A 172 20.08 -28.34 -25.00
N LEU A 173 21.04 -28.28 -24.07
CA LEU A 173 21.31 -27.10 -23.24
C LEU A 173 21.72 -25.88 -24.09
N PHE A 174 22.55 -26.07 -25.12
CA PHE A 174 22.88 -24.98 -26.04
C PHE A 174 21.66 -24.51 -26.83
N SER A 175 20.78 -25.42 -27.25
CA SER A 175 19.53 -25.07 -27.91
C SER A 175 18.60 -24.28 -27.00
N GLU A 176 18.42 -24.72 -25.74
CA GLU A 176 17.64 -23.99 -24.74
C GLU A 176 18.22 -22.60 -24.46
N PHE A 177 19.54 -22.49 -24.33
CA PHE A 177 20.19 -21.21 -24.12
C PHE A 177 19.99 -20.26 -25.32
N ARG A 178 20.04 -20.77 -26.55
CA ARG A 178 19.73 -19.97 -27.76
C ARG A 178 18.27 -19.51 -27.76
N ASN A 179 17.33 -20.39 -27.41
CA ASN A 179 15.91 -20.04 -27.31
C ASN A 179 15.68 -18.97 -26.23
N PHE A 180 16.34 -19.09 -25.08
CA PHE A 180 16.27 -18.07 -24.02
C PHE A 180 16.82 -16.73 -24.48
N GLN A 181 17.95 -16.72 -25.19
CA GLN A 181 18.52 -15.48 -25.75
C GLN A 181 17.55 -14.81 -26.74
N GLU A 182 16.94 -15.59 -27.62
CA GLU A 182 15.97 -15.07 -28.58
C GLU A 182 14.73 -14.49 -27.88
N GLU A 183 14.18 -15.21 -26.90
CA GLU A 183 13.02 -14.77 -26.14
C GLU A 183 13.33 -13.54 -25.28
N SER A 184 14.54 -13.45 -24.71
CA SER A 184 15.00 -12.27 -23.98
C SER A 184 15.06 -11.04 -24.89
N LEU A 185 15.60 -11.18 -26.10
CA LEU A 185 15.66 -10.08 -27.08
C LEU A 185 14.26 -9.65 -27.55
N ARG A 186 13.34 -10.60 -27.77
CA ARG A 186 11.94 -10.31 -28.10
C ARG A 186 11.25 -9.53 -26.97
N ASN A 187 11.44 -9.97 -25.73
CA ASN A 187 10.89 -9.26 -24.56
C ASN A 187 11.47 -7.85 -24.41
N GLN A 188 12.77 -7.67 -24.65
CA GLN A 188 13.39 -6.34 -24.66
C GLN A 188 12.79 -5.43 -25.75
N ALA A 189 12.61 -5.94 -26.96
CA ALA A 189 12.00 -5.18 -28.06
C ALA A 189 10.55 -4.77 -27.73
N PHE A 190 9.76 -5.68 -27.17
CA PHE A 190 8.39 -5.40 -26.74
C PHE A 190 8.33 -4.35 -25.63
N LEU A 191 9.25 -4.41 -24.65
CA LEU A 191 9.33 -3.41 -23.60
C LEU A 191 9.69 -2.03 -24.15
N LEU A 192 10.65 -1.95 -25.07
CA LEU A 192 11.02 -0.70 -25.74
C LEU A 192 9.85 -0.10 -26.51
N GLU A 193 9.09 -0.92 -27.24
CA GLU A 193 7.88 -0.47 -27.94
C GLU A 193 6.83 0.10 -26.96
N ARG A 194 6.61 -0.57 -25.83
CA ARG A 194 5.68 -0.08 -24.79
C ARG A 194 6.15 1.24 -24.18
N VAL A 195 7.46 1.37 -23.91
CA VAL A 195 8.04 2.62 -23.40
C VAL A 195 7.86 3.73 -24.43
N GLN A 196 8.14 3.47 -25.70
CA GLN A 196 7.95 4.45 -26.76
C GLN A 196 6.47 4.86 -26.93
N ASN A 197 5.54 3.91 -26.80
CA ASN A 197 4.11 4.20 -26.80
C ASN A 197 3.69 5.06 -25.60
N LEU A 198 4.26 4.81 -24.42
CA LEU A 198 4.05 5.66 -23.23
C LEU A 198 4.63 7.06 -23.44
N GLU A 199 5.84 7.17 -24.00
CA GLU A 199 6.46 8.45 -24.33
C GLU A 199 5.59 9.24 -25.32
N ASN A 200 5.09 8.59 -26.37
CA ASN A 200 4.19 9.20 -27.34
C ASN A 200 2.86 9.64 -26.70
N LEU A 201 2.30 8.84 -25.79
CA LEU A 201 1.09 9.21 -25.06
C LEU A 201 1.34 10.42 -24.15
N LEU A 202 2.48 10.44 -23.45
CA LEU A 202 2.91 11.58 -22.64
C LEU A 202 3.13 12.83 -23.49
N LEU A 203 3.87 12.73 -24.59
CA LEU A 203 4.10 13.82 -25.53
C LEU A 203 2.80 14.36 -26.10
N ASN A 204 1.89 13.49 -26.56
CA ASN A 204 0.58 13.88 -27.04
C ASN A 204 -0.26 14.55 -25.93
N SER A 205 -0.20 14.05 -24.69
CA SER A 205 -0.91 14.66 -23.56
C SER A 205 -0.36 16.05 -23.19
N LEU A 206 0.96 16.23 -23.32
CA LEU A 206 1.65 17.50 -23.06
C LEU A 206 1.45 18.50 -24.20
N GLN A 207 1.46 18.03 -25.45
CA GLN A 207 1.24 18.85 -26.65
C GLN A 207 -0.23 19.28 -26.78
N ASN A 208 -1.20 18.41 -26.44
CA ASN A 208 -2.60 18.82 -26.29
C ASN A 208 -2.81 19.81 -25.13
N ARG A 209 -1.91 19.82 -24.13
CA ARG A 209 -1.86 20.85 -23.09
C ARG A 209 -1.23 22.16 -23.56
N GLY A 210 -0.51 22.15 -24.68
CA GLY A 210 0.30 23.27 -25.16
C GLY A 210 -0.47 24.37 -25.89
N ALA A 211 -1.75 24.17 -26.22
CA ALA A 211 -2.52 25.13 -27.01
C ALA A 211 -3.63 25.88 -26.27
N ASN A 212 -3.96 25.55 -25.01
CA ASN A 212 -4.97 26.27 -24.23
C ASN A 212 -4.59 26.38 -22.73
N SER A 213 -4.16 27.60 -22.35
CA SER A 213 -4.08 28.16 -20.99
C SER A 213 -3.11 27.49 -20.00
N ARG A 214 -1.88 28.01 -19.85
CA ARG A 214 -1.47 29.00 -18.83
C ARG A 214 -1.94 28.63 -17.41
N TRP A 215 -0.97 28.50 -16.48
CA TRP A 215 -1.19 28.42 -15.04
C TRP A 215 -1.87 29.68 -14.45
N ALA A 216 -3.15 29.87 -14.76
CA ALA A 216 -4.06 30.86 -14.18
C ALA A 216 -5.20 30.20 -13.37
N GLY A 217 -4.95 28.98 -12.87
CA GLY A 217 -5.87 28.27 -11.98
C GLY A 217 -5.81 28.80 -10.55
N TRP A 218 -6.89 28.58 -9.79
CA TRP A 218 -6.92 28.90 -8.37
C TRP A 218 -5.87 28.10 -7.58
N LYS A 219 -5.30 28.72 -6.54
CA LYS A 219 -4.29 28.07 -5.68
C LYS A 219 -4.96 27.40 -4.48
N TRP A 220 -5.30 26.12 -4.67
CA TRP A 220 -5.78 25.25 -3.60
C TRP A 220 -4.65 24.88 -2.59
N PRO A 221 -4.94 24.58 -1.31
CA PRO A 221 -6.24 24.65 -0.64
C PRO A 221 -6.57 26.07 -0.15
N ILE A 222 -7.87 26.37 0.03
CA ILE A 222 -8.39 27.59 0.67
C ILE A 222 -7.95 27.60 2.14
N LYS A 223 -7.34 28.71 2.60
CA LYS A 223 -6.76 28.78 3.95
C LYS A 223 -7.53 29.67 4.90
N THR A 224 -8.12 30.75 4.39
CA THR A 224 -8.80 31.76 5.19
C THR A 224 -10.23 31.98 4.72
N THR A 225 -11.04 32.67 5.52
CA THR A 225 -12.40 33.05 5.10
C THR A 225 -12.39 34.09 3.98
N ALA A 226 -11.37 34.96 3.91
CA ALA A 226 -11.20 35.88 2.78
C ALA A 226 -10.91 35.12 1.48
N ASP A 227 -10.13 34.04 1.55
CA ASP A 227 -9.89 33.15 0.40
C ASP A 227 -11.18 32.46 -0.08
N VAL A 228 -12.13 32.20 0.84
CA VAL A 228 -13.46 31.66 0.46
C VAL A 228 -14.18 32.65 -0.45
N ASP A 229 -14.22 33.93 -0.10
CA ASP A 229 -14.91 34.91 -0.94
C ASP A 229 -14.18 35.14 -2.27
N ALA A 230 -12.84 35.11 -2.26
CA ALA A 230 -12.04 35.23 -3.47
C ALA A 230 -12.20 34.02 -4.42
N VAL A 231 -12.27 32.78 -3.91
CA VAL A 231 -12.52 31.61 -4.76
C VAL A 231 -13.94 31.63 -5.33
N GLU A 232 -14.92 32.09 -4.55
CA GLU A 232 -16.31 32.19 -5.00
C GLU A 232 -16.43 33.18 -6.17
N LEU A 233 -15.76 34.34 -6.08
CA LEU A 233 -15.70 35.29 -7.18
C LEU A 233 -15.00 34.71 -8.41
N TRP A 234 -13.92 33.96 -8.22
CA TRP A 234 -13.18 33.34 -9.33
C TRP A 234 -13.98 32.22 -10.02
N LEU A 235 -14.77 31.46 -9.26
CA LEU A 235 -15.67 30.40 -9.74
C LEU A 235 -16.94 30.93 -10.43
N LEU A 236 -17.20 32.24 -10.41
CA LEU A 236 -18.30 32.82 -11.19
C LEU A 236 -18.02 32.78 -12.70
N ASP A 237 -16.75 32.75 -13.13
CA ASP A 237 -16.42 32.52 -14.54
C ASP A 237 -16.73 31.05 -14.90
N PRO A 238 -17.66 30.78 -15.82
CA PRO A 238 -18.04 29.42 -16.19
C PRO A 238 -16.87 28.58 -16.71
N ARG A 239 -15.85 29.21 -17.33
CA ARG A 239 -14.68 28.49 -17.86
C ARG A 239 -13.83 27.95 -16.72
N ASN A 240 -13.51 28.80 -15.75
CA ASN A 240 -12.77 28.41 -14.54
C ASN A 240 -13.51 27.31 -13.81
N TYR A 241 -14.83 27.48 -13.64
CA TYR A 241 -15.66 26.50 -12.96
C TYR A 241 -15.64 25.13 -13.67
N GLN A 242 -15.86 25.10 -14.98
CA GLN A 242 -15.88 23.85 -15.75
C GLN A 242 -14.51 23.15 -15.78
N GLU A 243 -13.42 23.91 -15.91
CA GLU A 243 -12.07 23.37 -15.86
C GLU A 243 -11.78 22.72 -14.51
N GLU A 244 -12.15 23.37 -13.40
CA GLU A 244 -11.98 22.80 -12.06
C GLU A 244 -12.86 21.58 -11.82
N VAL A 245 -14.08 21.53 -12.36
CA VAL A 245 -14.91 20.31 -12.29
C VAL A 245 -14.16 19.11 -12.90
N LEU A 246 -13.51 19.31 -14.05
CA LEU A 246 -12.76 18.25 -14.74
C LEU A 246 -11.45 17.88 -14.04
N ILE A 247 -10.81 18.83 -13.36
CA ILE A 247 -9.61 18.58 -12.56
C ILE A 247 -9.99 17.77 -11.32
N LEU A 248 -11.00 18.23 -10.58
CA LEU A 248 -11.46 17.62 -9.34
C LEU A 248 -12.15 16.28 -9.55
N SER A 249 -12.77 16.03 -10.71
CA SER A 249 -13.35 14.71 -11.01
C SER A 249 -12.30 13.59 -11.07
N LYS A 250 -11.01 13.94 -11.21
CA LYS A 250 -9.90 12.98 -11.17
C LYS A 250 -9.43 12.68 -9.74
N VAL A 251 -9.84 13.49 -8.76
CA VAL A 251 -9.45 13.34 -7.36
C VAL A 251 -10.21 12.17 -6.73
N GLY A 252 -9.47 11.25 -6.09
CA GLY A 252 -10.03 10.08 -5.41
C GLY A 252 -10.23 8.85 -6.29
N GLY A 253 -10.07 8.93 -7.61
CA GLY A 253 -10.12 7.79 -8.53
C GLY A 253 -11.41 6.94 -8.41
N ASN A 254 -11.28 5.61 -8.47
CA ASN A 254 -12.40 4.67 -8.31
C ASN A 254 -12.73 4.36 -6.83
N SER A 255 -12.33 5.24 -5.91
CA SER A 255 -12.67 5.10 -4.50
C SER A 255 -14.16 5.38 -4.32
N GLY A 256 -14.88 4.53 -3.56
CA GLY A 256 -16.32 4.71 -3.34
C GLY A 256 -16.69 6.12 -2.87
N GLY A 257 -17.93 6.54 -3.19
CA GLY A 257 -18.40 7.92 -3.12
C GLY A 257 -17.99 8.76 -1.92
N THR A 258 -18.08 8.23 -0.70
CA THR A 258 -17.69 8.96 0.52
C THR A 258 -16.21 9.36 0.52
N LYS A 259 -15.33 8.46 0.08
CA LYS A 259 -13.88 8.72 0.07
C LYS A 259 -13.53 9.76 -0.97
N CYS A 260 -14.11 9.68 -2.18
CA CYS A 260 -13.92 10.69 -3.22
C CYS A 260 -14.34 12.09 -2.74
N VAL A 261 -15.49 12.23 -2.07
CA VAL A 261 -15.91 13.51 -1.46
C VAL A 261 -14.88 14.02 -0.46
N TYR A 262 -14.39 13.13 0.42
CA TYR A 262 -13.49 13.53 1.51
C TYR A 262 -12.12 13.94 0.97
N ASP A 263 -11.58 13.19 0.00
CA ASP A 263 -10.31 13.49 -0.63
C ASP A 263 -10.39 14.81 -1.43
N THR A 264 -11.53 15.05 -2.11
CA THR A 264 -11.79 16.33 -2.81
C THR A 264 -11.80 17.50 -1.84
N LEU A 265 -12.53 17.40 -0.72
CA LEU A 265 -12.60 18.46 0.28
C LEU A 265 -11.26 18.69 1.00
N ASP A 266 -10.48 17.64 1.24
CA ASP A 266 -9.15 17.75 1.86
C ASP A 266 -8.16 18.46 0.93
N TRP A 267 -8.29 18.25 -0.38
CA TRP A 267 -7.53 18.98 -1.40
C TRP A 267 -7.96 20.45 -1.51
N MET A 268 -9.26 20.73 -1.39
CA MET A 268 -9.80 22.08 -1.56
C MET A 268 -9.67 22.97 -0.31
N ILE A 269 -9.75 22.42 0.91
CA ILE A 269 -9.95 23.21 2.13
C ILE A 269 -8.92 22.82 3.18
N CYS A 270 -8.19 23.80 3.68
CA CYS A 270 -7.26 23.54 4.77
C CYS A 270 -8.02 23.17 6.06
N HIS A 271 -7.38 22.35 6.89
CA HIS A 271 -8.02 21.88 8.13
C HIS A 271 -8.44 23.01 9.07
N GLN A 272 -7.61 24.06 9.22
CA GLN A 272 -7.92 25.16 10.13
C GLN A 272 -9.18 25.93 9.71
N LEU A 273 -9.35 26.14 8.41
CA LEU A 273 -10.58 26.72 7.87
C LEU A 273 -11.77 25.76 8.05
N ALA A 274 -11.58 24.46 7.84
CA ALA A 274 -12.65 23.48 8.04
C ALA A 274 -13.21 23.42 9.48
N LEU A 275 -12.45 23.89 10.48
CA LEU A 275 -12.94 24.02 11.86
C LEU A 275 -13.96 25.14 12.02
N THR A 276 -13.86 26.21 11.22
CA THR A 276 -14.74 27.40 11.28
C THR A 276 -15.95 27.28 10.36
N LEU A 277 -15.91 26.38 9.37
CA LEU A 277 -16.99 26.19 8.40
C LEU A 277 -18.01 25.11 8.81
N ARG A 278 -19.25 25.27 8.35
CA ARG A 278 -20.33 24.27 8.45
C ARG A 278 -21.17 24.26 7.19
N TYR A 279 -21.75 23.10 6.86
CA TYR A 279 -22.66 22.99 5.72
C TYR A 279 -23.97 23.78 5.91
N THR A 280 -24.44 23.96 7.15
CA THR A 280 -25.65 24.73 7.47
C THR A 280 -25.38 25.76 8.55
N SER A 281 -26.21 26.80 8.63
CA SER A 281 -26.13 27.89 9.61
C SER A 281 -26.53 27.51 11.05
N LYS A 282 -27.04 26.29 11.28
CA LYS A 282 -27.61 25.85 12.59
C LYS A 282 -26.62 25.83 13.76
N SER A 283 -25.32 25.87 13.48
CA SER A 283 -24.25 25.73 14.48
C SER A 283 -23.65 27.07 14.93
N GLY A 284 -24.13 28.22 14.43
CA GLY A 284 -23.52 29.53 14.67
C GLY A 284 -22.15 29.74 14.00
N LYS A 285 -21.76 28.83 13.11
CA LYS A 285 -20.53 28.86 12.31
C LYS A 285 -20.84 29.28 10.87
N THR A 286 -19.82 29.70 10.12
CA THR A 286 -19.98 30.14 8.73
C THR A 286 -20.59 29.03 7.88
N ALA A 287 -21.80 29.27 7.38
CA ALA A 287 -22.51 28.35 6.50
C ALA A 287 -21.92 28.42 5.09
N VAL A 288 -21.68 27.26 4.47
CA VAL A 288 -21.14 27.17 3.11
C VAL A 288 -21.94 26.28 2.18
N GLY A 289 -23.10 25.79 2.60
CA GLY A 289 -23.89 24.83 1.80
C GLY A 289 -24.39 25.38 0.46
N ASP A 290 -24.48 26.69 0.33
CA ASP A 290 -24.90 27.47 -0.84
C ASP A 290 -23.74 28.01 -1.69
N LYS A 291 -22.49 27.83 -1.24
CA LYS A 291 -21.28 28.32 -1.91
C LYS A 291 -20.95 27.51 -3.17
N LEU A 292 -20.39 28.17 -4.17
CA LEU A 292 -19.99 27.60 -5.46
C LEU A 292 -18.94 26.51 -5.32
N PHE A 293 -17.97 26.63 -4.41
CA PHE A 293 -16.97 25.57 -4.21
C PHE A 293 -17.62 24.27 -3.67
N VAL A 294 -18.74 24.37 -2.94
CA VAL A 294 -19.51 23.21 -2.48
C VAL A 294 -20.30 22.58 -3.63
N LYS A 295 -20.85 23.42 -4.52
CA LYS A 295 -21.46 22.96 -5.78
C LYS A 295 -20.41 22.28 -6.68
N LEU A 296 -19.23 22.87 -6.80
CA LEU A 296 -18.07 22.35 -7.53
C LEU A 296 -17.68 20.97 -7.02
N THR A 297 -17.56 20.80 -5.69
CA THR A 297 -17.29 19.49 -5.08
C THR A 297 -18.34 18.46 -5.51
N ARG A 298 -19.61 18.85 -5.47
CA ARG A 298 -20.72 17.95 -5.82
C ARG A 298 -20.70 17.51 -7.28
N GLU A 299 -20.50 18.46 -8.19
CA GLU A 299 -20.48 18.17 -9.62
C GLU A 299 -19.25 17.35 -10.02
N SER A 300 -18.10 17.64 -9.43
CA SER A 300 -16.86 16.89 -9.65
C SER A 300 -16.99 15.42 -9.22
N VAL A 301 -17.53 15.19 -8.02
CA VAL A 301 -17.75 13.83 -7.49
C VAL A 301 -18.83 13.10 -8.29
N ARG A 302 -19.89 13.78 -8.72
CA ARG A 302 -20.96 13.20 -9.53
C ARG A 302 -20.45 12.77 -10.91
N LEU A 303 -19.52 13.55 -11.49
CA LEU A 303 -18.90 13.21 -12.77
C LEU A 303 -18.07 11.92 -12.68
N SER A 304 -17.35 11.71 -11.57
CA SER A 304 -16.59 10.48 -11.34
C SER A 304 -17.45 9.32 -10.81
N ASN A 305 -18.58 9.62 -10.17
CA ASN A 305 -19.47 8.63 -9.56
C ASN A 305 -20.94 8.88 -9.96
N PRO A 306 -21.35 8.53 -11.20
CA PRO A 306 -22.71 8.81 -11.70
C PRO A 306 -23.84 8.17 -10.87
N GLY A 307 -23.55 7.10 -10.12
CA GLY A 307 -24.52 6.41 -9.27
C GLY A 307 -24.85 7.11 -7.94
N LEU A 308 -24.18 8.21 -7.60
CA LEU A 308 -24.43 8.94 -6.36
C LEU A 308 -25.43 10.07 -6.57
N THR A 309 -26.43 10.12 -5.70
CA THR A 309 -27.38 11.23 -5.65
C THR A 309 -26.78 12.45 -4.95
N ASP A 310 -27.19 13.65 -5.37
CA ASP A 310 -26.88 14.91 -4.70
C ASP A 310 -27.12 14.86 -3.19
N ARG A 311 -28.19 14.18 -2.76
CA ARG A 311 -28.53 14.01 -1.34
C ARG A 311 -27.46 13.21 -0.58
N GLN A 312 -26.92 12.15 -1.18
CA GLN A 312 -25.84 11.36 -0.58
C GLN A 312 -24.55 12.19 -0.51
N ILE A 313 -24.20 12.88 -1.59
CA ILE A 313 -23.00 13.73 -1.64
C ILE A 313 -23.08 14.84 -0.59
N ASN A 314 -24.20 15.56 -0.52
CA ASN A 314 -24.41 16.62 0.48
C ASN A 314 -24.34 16.08 1.92
N ARG A 315 -24.82 14.86 2.16
CA ARG A 315 -24.68 14.20 3.47
C ARG A 315 -23.20 13.94 3.80
N PHE A 316 -22.40 13.51 2.83
CA PHE A 316 -20.95 13.30 3.03
C PHE A 316 -20.23 14.63 3.27
N ILE A 317 -20.51 15.67 2.50
CA ILE A 317 -19.93 17.02 2.70
C ILE A 317 -20.28 17.53 4.11
N ALA A 318 -21.55 17.46 4.51
CA ALA A 318 -21.98 17.87 5.85
C ALA A 318 -21.30 17.07 6.96
N SER A 319 -21.16 15.75 6.76
CA SER A 319 -20.45 14.86 7.70
C SER A 319 -18.98 15.24 7.83
N TRP A 320 -18.31 15.56 6.70
CA TRP A 320 -16.92 15.99 6.69
C TRP A 320 -16.74 17.28 7.51
N PHE A 321 -17.56 18.32 7.29
CA PHE A 321 -17.45 19.53 8.12
C PHE A 321 -17.77 19.29 9.59
N ARG A 322 -18.73 18.41 9.91
CA ARG A 322 -19.06 18.09 11.32
C ARG A 322 -17.91 17.40 12.04
N GLN A 323 -17.19 16.53 11.33
CA GLN A 323 -16.07 15.77 11.87
C GLN A 323 -14.75 16.55 11.89
N SER A 324 -14.73 17.82 11.47
CA SER A 324 -13.48 18.59 11.36
C SER A 324 -12.69 18.67 12.66
N SER A 325 -13.36 18.82 13.81
CA SER A 325 -12.68 18.83 15.12
C SER A 325 -12.12 17.46 15.55
N GLN A 326 -12.69 16.36 15.07
CA GLN A 326 -12.23 15.01 15.39
C GLN A 326 -11.01 14.60 14.55
N ARG A 327 -10.88 15.16 13.34
CA ARG A 327 -9.74 14.87 12.45
C ARG A 327 -8.39 15.29 13.02
N ASP A 328 -8.35 16.35 13.83
CA ASP A 328 -7.10 16.83 14.44
C ASP A 328 -6.61 15.92 15.56
N LYS A 329 -7.53 15.34 16.33
CA LYS A 329 -7.19 14.37 17.38
C LYS A 329 -6.48 13.15 16.78
N SER A 330 -7.02 12.61 15.68
CA SER A 330 -6.35 11.54 14.93
C SER A 330 -5.04 11.95 14.25
N ARG A 331 -4.83 13.24 13.95
CA ARG A 331 -3.61 13.74 13.31
C ARG A 331 -2.50 14.01 14.34
N ASN A 332 -2.84 14.54 15.51
CA ASN A 332 -1.90 14.82 16.58
C ASN A 332 -1.51 13.57 17.38
N GLU A 333 -2.42 12.60 17.56
CA GLU A 333 -2.07 11.27 18.09
C GLU A 333 -1.02 10.55 17.24
N ASN A 334 -0.91 10.89 15.96
CA ASN A 334 0.13 10.38 15.07
C ASN A 334 1.42 11.23 15.05
N LYS A 335 1.38 12.51 15.47
CA LYS A 335 2.53 13.41 15.54
C LYS A 335 3.29 13.35 16.88
N THR A 336 2.61 13.04 17.99
CA THR A 336 3.25 12.92 19.32
C THR A 336 4.09 11.65 19.49
N CYS A 337 4.24 10.81 18.46
CA CYS A 337 5.11 9.62 18.48
C CYS A 337 6.51 9.83 17.85
N HIS A 338 6.87 11.03 17.40
CA HIS A 338 8.26 11.34 17.00
C HIS A 338 8.77 12.61 17.68
N PRO A 339 9.38 12.52 18.87
CA PRO A 339 10.32 13.54 19.31
C PRO A 339 11.60 13.37 18.47
N THR A 340 11.93 14.42 17.73
CA THR A 340 13.21 14.58 17.03
C THR A 340 14.34 14.52 18.07
N GLN A 341 14.96 13.36 18.24
CA GLN A 341 16.23 13.25 18.97
C GLN A 341 17.36 13.69 18.03
N ASN A 342 17.60 14.99 17.99
CA ASN A 342 18.92 15.52 17.66
C ASN A 342 19.49 16.11 18.95
N THR A 343 20.11 15.25 19.76
CA THR A 343 21.06 15.70 20.78
C THR A 343 22.36 14.95 20.50
N ALA A 344 23.30 15.66 19.88
CA ALA A 344 24.69 15.29 19.83
C ALA A 344 25.23 15.24 21.26
N THR A 345 25.63 14.05 21.70
CA THR A 345 26.35 13.84 22.95
C THR A 345 27.81 14.21 22.72
N ALA A 346 28.24 15.34 23.28
CA ALA A 346 29.65 15.60 23.57
C ALA A 346 29.76 15.84 25.09
N SER A 347 30.20 14.80 25.79
CA SER A 347 30.54 14.84 27.20
C SER A 347 32.00 15.29 27.36
N GLY A 348 32.26 16.23 28.27
CA GLY A 348 33.62 16.66 28.60
C GLY A 348 33.67 17.71 29.71
N GLU A 349 33.57 17.21 30.95
CA GLU A 349 34.24 17.68 32.17
C GLU A 349 34.05 19.12 32.73
N GLY A 350 33.59 19.15 33.99
CA GLY A 350 34.23 19.93 35.06
C GLY A 350 33.61 21.26 35.46
N GLY A 351 33.17 21.38 36.73
CA GLY A 351 33.19 22.68 37.41
C GLY A 351 32.03 22.99 38.35
N HIS A 352 32.29 22.84 39.66
CA HIS A 352 31.52 23.34 40.80
C HIS A 352 31.21 24.85 40.80
N ARG A 353 29.96 25.21 41.17
CA ARG A 353 29.51 26.28 42.13
C ARG A 353 28.01 26.47 41.89
N GLY A 354 27.09 26.19 42.80
CA GLY A 354 26.98 26.80 44.13
C GLY A 354 26.19 28.10 44.03
N THR A 355 24.91 28.10 44.39
CA THR A 355 24.28 28.96 45.42
C THR A 355 22.75 28.78 45.41
N GLN A 356 22.21 28.61 46.61
CA GLN A 356 20.80 28.46 46.99
C GLN A 356 20.01 29.77 46.83
N GLU A 357 18.68 29.64 46.79
CA GLU A 357 17.64 30.45 47.50
C GLU A 357 16.32 30.22 46.74
N ASN A 358 15.46 29.27 47.14
CA ASN A 358 14.61 29.16 48.33
C ASN A 358 13.47 30.19 48.42
N SER A 359 12.29 29.65 48.71
CA SER A 359 11.11 30.27 49.35
C SER A 359 9.96 30.78 48.47
N ASN A 360 9.02 29.87 48.20
CA ASN A 360 7.65 29.86 48.77
C ASN A 360 6.84 31.17 48.91
N SER A 361 5.62 31.08 48.34
CA SER A 361 4.33 31.17 49.05
C SER A 361 3.45 32.43 48.95
N THR A 362 2.17 32.10 48.68
CA THR A 362 0.91 32.61 49.25
C THR A 362 0.24 33.88 48.69
N ASN A 363 -0.95 33.62 48.10
CA ASN A 363 -2.27 34.23 48.33
C ASN A 363 -2.35 35.55 49.13
N SER A 364 -3.12 36.51 48.61
CA SER A 364 -4.24 37.11 49.37
C SER A 364 -5.22 37.87 48.46
N THR A 365 -6.48 37.49 48.63
CA THR A 365 -7.73 38.24 48.49
C THR A 365 -7.64 39.70 48.96
N TYR A 366 -8.38 40.63 48.33
CA TYR A 366 -9.32 41.57 48.98
C TYR A 366 -10.21 42.29 47.96
N ASP A 367 -11.49 42.34 48.32
CA ASP A 367 -12.58 43.17 47.80
C ASP A 367 -12.36 44.68 47.99
N ASN A 368 -12.98 45.47 47.11
CA ASN A 368 -13.83 46.64 47.41
C ASN A 368 -14.21 47.27 46.05
N ASP A 369 -15.48 47.28 45.66
CA ASP A 369 -16.62 48.04 46.17
C ASP A 369 -16.66 49.51 45.70
N SER A 370 -17.88 49.88 45.30
CA SER A 370 -18.43 51.23 45.17
C SER A 370 -17.97 52.15 44.03
N GLY A 371 -18.87 52.33 43.06
CA GLY A 371 -19.69 53.55 43.14
C GLY A 371 -19.72 54.50 41.92
N ARG A 372 -20.94 54.63 41.40
CA ARG A 372 -21.67 55.87 41.03
C ARG A 372 -21.56 56.51 39.64
N ASP A 373 -22.78 56.65 39.11
CA ASP A 373 -23.42 57.83 38.49
C ASP A 373 -22.86 58.35 37.16
N GLU A 374 -23.53 58.01 36.06
CA GLU A 374 -24.50 58.87 35.36
C GLU A 374 -25.40 58.05 34.41
#